data_AF-A0A0Q8H7P5-F1
#
_entry.id   AF-A0A0Q8H7P5-F1
#
_cell.length_a   1.000
_cell.length_b   1.000
_cell.length_c   1.000
_cell.angle_alpha   90.00
_cell.angle_beta   90.00
_cell.angle_gamma   90.00
#
_symmetry.space_group_name_H-M   'P 1'
#
loop_
_entity.id
_entity.type
_entity.pdbx_description
1 polymer ?
#
loop_
_entity_poly.entity_id
_entity_poly.type
_entity_poly.pdbx_seq_one_letter_code
_entity_poly.pdbx_strand_id
1 'polypeptide(L)'
;MAEEAQDEVAGDSSDELTWLQPGQRATPPEALRRIQALCAGRPDLFAAMFLVLATHQELPRDMLAAAIKQFRADLDAYSRDDVVSLLTAIWNGGKSGFDAVLRTRVNSPKKGAGGFSWVKE
;
A
#
# COMPACT_ATOMS: atom_id res chain seq x y z
N MET A 1 36.75 44.04 -3.01
CA MET A 1 35.56 43.63 -2.24
C MET A 1 35.10 42.34 -2.87
N ALA A 2 35.48 41.23 -2.25
CA ALA A 2 35.30 39.89 -2.78
C ALA A 2 33.97 39.31 -2.27
N GLU A 3 33.25 38.68 -3.20
CA GLU A 3 32.37 37.52 -3.02
C GLU A 3 31.51 37.49 -1.74
N GLU A 4 30.28 37.99 -1.85
CA GLU A 4 29.20 37.51 -0.99
C GLU A 4 28.73 36.15 -1.53
N ALA A 5 29.07 35.12 -0.75
CA ALA A 5 28.77 33.73 -0.98
C ALA A 5 27.26 33.51 -1.14
N GLN A 6 26.93 32.80 -2.22
CA GLN A 6 25.65 32.14 -2.40
C GLN A 6 25.51 31.07 -1.32
N ASP A 7 24.80 31.38 -0.23
CA ASP A 7 24.35 30.40 0.75
C ASP A 7 23.09 29.72 0.18
N GLU A 8 23.31 28.83 -0.80
CA GLU A 8 22.29 27.86 -1.21
C GLU A 8 22.06 26.94 -0.01
N VAL A 9 20.97 27.18 0.71
CA VAL A 9 20.44 26.27 1.72
C VAL A 9 20.00 25.00 0.98
N ALA A 10 20.95 24.12 0.73
CA ALA A 10 20.72 22.73 0.40
C ALA A 10 20.02 22.13 1.62
N GLY A 11 18.68 22.21 1.64
CA GLY A 11 17.85 21.50 2.61
C GLY A 11 18.31 20.05 2.63
N ASP A 12 18.72 19.58 3.80
CA ASP A 12 19.31 18.27 3.97
C ASP A 12 18.31 17.19 3.54
N SER A 13 18.45 16.71 2.30
CA SER A 13 17.62 15.65 1.71
C SER A 13 17.57 14.37 2.59
N SER A 14 18.47 14.25 3.55
CA SER A 14 18.49 13.20 4.58
C SER A 14 17.27 13.26 5.52
N ASP A 15 16.78 14.46 5.88
CA ASP A 15 15.60 14.61 6.75
C ASP A 15 14.30 14.19 6.03
N GLU A 16 14.20 14.46 4.72
CA GLU A 16 13.01 14.12 3.92
C GLU A 16 12.80 12.62 3.75
N LEU A 17 13.87 11.81 3.82
CA LEU A 17 13.83 10.36 3.66
C LEU A 17 13.91 9.61 4.99
N THR A 18 14.08 10.32 6.11
CA THR A 18 14.18 9.71 7.45
C THR A 18 12.99 8.80 7.75
N TRP A 19 11.80 9.12 7.23
CA TRP A 19 10.60 8.30 7.41
C TRP A 19 10.65 6.90 6.78
N LEU A 20 11.57 6.63 5.86
CA LEU A 20 11.78 5.30 5.28
C LEU A 20 12.51 4.36 6.24
N GLN A 21 13.10 4.90 7.31
CA GLN A 21 13.82 4.07 8.27
C GLN A 21 12.86 3.21 9.10
N PRO A 22 13.24 1.96 9.43
CA PRO A 22 12.43 1.11 10.29
C PRO A 22 12.09 1.78 11.63
N GLY A 23 10.85 1.62 12.09
CA GLY A 23 10.41 2.12 13.39
C GLY A 23 9.96 3.59 13.42
N GLN A 24 10.10 4.33 12.31
CA GLN A 24 9.54 5.67 12.19
C GLN A 24 8.02 5.59 12.06
N ARG A 25 7.30 6.16 13.04
CA ARG A 25 5.83 6.21 13.01
C ARG A 25 5.38 7.54 12.44
N ALA A 26 4.61 7.48 11.36
CA ALA A 26 3.94 8.65 10.83
C ALA A 26 2.72 9.02 11.69
N THR A 27 2.39 10.31 11.77
CA THR A 27 1.03 10.68 12.17
C THR A 27 0.03 10.21 11.10
N PRO A 28 -1.25 9.96 11.43
CA PRO A 28 -2.21 9.47 10.45
C PRO A 28 -2.32 10.34 9.17
N PRO A 29 -2.31 11.69 9.25
CA PRO A 29 -2.32 12.53 8.05
C PRO A 29 -1.05 12.41 7.19
N GLU A 30 0.11 12.20 7.82
CA GLU A 30 1.38 12.02 7.10
C GLU A 30 1.44 10.67 6.41
N ALA A 31 1.01 9.60 7.09
CA ALA A 31 0.91 8.26 6.50
C ALA A 31 0.03 8.30 5.25
N LEU A 32 -1.12 8.96 5.32
CA LEU A 32 -2.05 9.04 4.19
C LEU A 32 -1.42 9.77 2.98
N ARG A 33 -0.72 10.89 3.22
CA ARG A 33 0.01 11.62 2.16
C ARG A 33 1.12 10.76 1.54
N ARG A 34 1.87 10.02 2.35
CA ARG A 34 2.94 9.12 1.87
C ARG A 34 2.37 7.97 1.04
N ILE A 35 1.30 7.34 1.51
CA ILE A 35 0.59 6.27 0.78
C ILE A 35 0.09 6.81 -0.56
N GLN A 36 -0.52 8.00 -0.59
CA GLN A 36 -0.96 8.64 -1.83
C GLN A 36 0.21 8.83 -2.82
N ALA A 37 1.35 9.35 -2.35
CA ALA A 37 2.53 9.54 -3.18
C ALA A 37 3.08 8.21 -3.74
N LEU A 38 3.12 7.15 -2.93
CA LEU A 38 3.54 5.82 -3.37
C LEU A 38 2.58 5.23 -4.41
N CYS A 39 1.27 5.38 -4.21
CA CYS A 39 0.25 4.90 -5.15
C CYS A 39 0.28 5.65 -6.48
N ALA A 40 0.52 6.96 -6.47
CA ALA A 40 0.62 7.79 -7.67
C ALA A 40 1.93 7.58 -8.44
N GLY A 41 3.05 7.41 -7.73
CA GLY A 41 4.38 7.25 -8.33
C GLY A 41 4.68 5.86 -8.91
N ARG A 42 3.75 4.91 -8.79
CA ARG A 42 3.95 3.51 -9.21
C ARG A 42 2.75 3.00 -10.00
N PRO A 43 2.82 2.93 -11.35
CA PRO A 43 1.69 2.44 -12.13
C PRO A 43 1.38 0.95 -11.86
N ASP A 44 2.40 0.11 -11.66
CA ASP A 44 2.22 -1.30 -11.30
C ASP A 44 1.58 -1.44 -9.90
N LEU A 45 0.42 -2.10 -9.87
CA LEU A 45 -0.37 -2.29 -8.65
C LEU A 45 0.39 -3.08 -7.58
N PHE A 46 1.07 -4.16 -7.99
CA PHE A 46 1.85 -4.98 -7.07
C PHE A 46 2.95 -4.14 -6.40
N ALA A 47 3.75 -3.40 -7.17
CA ALA A 47 4.82 -2.57 -6.67
C ALA A 47 4.30 -1.48 -5.71
N ALA A 48 3.18 -0.83 -6.05
CA ALA A 48 2.54 0.16 -5.19
C ALA A 48 2.12 -0.45 -3.84
N MET A 49 1.38 -1.56 -3.87
CA MET A 49 0.92 -2.25 -2.66
C MET A 49 2.07 -2.80 -1.81
N PHE A 50 3.09 -3.36 -2.46
CA PHE A 50 4.28 -3.87 -1.80
C PHE A 50 5.05 -2.75 -1.08
N LEU A 51 5.26 -1.61 -1.75
CA LEU A 51 5.97 -0.47 -1.14
C LEU A 51 5.19 0.11 0.03
N VAL A 52 3.87 0.28 -0.09
CA VAL A 52 3.04 0.73 1.03
C VAL A 52 3.16 -0.22 2.21
N LEU A 53 3.05 -1.53 1.97
CA LEU A 53 3.19 -2.55 3.02
C LEU A 53 4.58 -2.55 3.67
N ALA A 54 5.64 -2.35 2.89
CA ALA A 54 7.01 -2.36 3.38
C ALA A 54 7.37 -1.10 4.18
N THR A 55 6.76 0.04 3.86
CA THR A 55 7.09 1.35 4.45
C THR A 55 6.14 1.80 5.56
N HIS A 56 4.96 1.18 5.68
CA HIS A 56 3.94 1.51 6.69
C HIS A 56 3.59 0.28 7.55
N GLN A 57 4.62 -0.39 8.07
CA GLN A 57 4.49 -1.65 8.82
C GLN A 57 3.80 -1.48 10.18
N GLU A 58 3.75 -0.25 10.70
CA GLU A 58 3.09 0.11 11.94
C GLU A 58 1.56 0.12 11.82
N LEU A 59 1.03 0.19 10.60
CA LEU A 59 -0.41 0.27 10.35
C LEU A 59 -1.03 -1.13 10.15
N PRO A 60 -2.23 -1.38 10.71
CA PRO A 60 -2.98 -2.59 10.41
C PRO A 60 -3.29 -2.73 8.91
N ARG A 61 -3.22 -3.94 8.37
CA ARG A 61 -3.52 -4.23 6.95
C ARG A 61 -4.90 -3.74 6.51
N ASP A 62 -5.88 -3.76 7.40
CA ASP A 62 -7.23 -3.26 7.14
C ASP A 62 -7.25 -1.74 6.89
N MET A 63 -6.47 -0.96 7.66
CA MET A 63 -6.30 0.47 7.43
C MET A 63 -5.54 0.75 6.14
N LEU A 64 -4.47 0.00 5.86
CA LEU A 64 -3.73 0.10 4.60
C LEU A 64 -4.65 -0.20 3.41
N ALA A 65 -5.48 -1.24 3.49
CA ALA A 65 -6.43 -1.58 2.44
C ALA A 65 -7.42 -0.45 2.16
N ALA A 66 -7.95 0.20 3.20
CA ALA A 66 -8.82 1.36 3.02
C ALA A 66 -8.08 2.53 2.34
N ALA A 67 -6.87 2.85 2.79
CA ALA A 67 -6.08 3.95 2.23
C ALA A 67 -5.68 3.71 0.77
N ILE A 68 -5.17 2.52 0.44
CA ILE A 68 -4.77 2.17 -0.93
C ILE A 68 -5.98 2.26 -1.87
N LYS A 69 -7.15 1.75 -1.46
CA LYS A 69 -8.38 1.84 -2.25
C LYS A 69 -8.79 3.29 -2.57
N GLN A 70 -8.51 4.25 -1.71
CA GLN A 70 -8.83 5.66 -1.97
C GLN A 70 -8.02 6.25 -3.14
N PHE A 71 -6.85 5.68 -3.44
CA PHE A 71 -5.91 6.24 -4.43
C PHE A 71 -5.71 5.33 -5.65
N ARG A 72 -6.35 4.16 -5.70
CA ARG A 72 -6.15 3.13 -6.74
C ARG A 72 -7.48 2.68 -7.33
N ALA A 73 -7.88 3.31 -8.43
CA ALA A 73 -9.11 3.00 -9.15
C ALA A 73 -9.12 1.57 -9.74
N ASP A 74 -7.94 1.01 -10.00
CA ASP A 74 -7.76 -0.40 -10.38
C ASP A 74 -8.23 -1.39 -9.31
N LEU A 75 -8.46 -0.93 -8.07
CA LEU A 75 -9.04 -1.72 -6.98
C LEU A 75 -10.55 -1.51 -6.79
N ASP A 76 -11.22 -0.71 -7.64
CA ASP A 76 -12.64 -0.36 -7.45
C ASP A 76 -13.56 -1.59 -7.44
N ALA A 77 -13.25 -2.58 -8.29
CA ALA A 77 -14.00 -3.84 -8.37
C ALA A 77 -13.80 -4.79 -7.18
N TYR A 78 -12.81 -4.54 -6.32
CA TYR A 78 -12.45 -5.40 -5.19
C TYR A 78 -13.04 -4.87 -3.89
N SER A 79 -13.59 -5.73 -3.04
CA SER A 79 -13.97 -5.30 -1.69
C SER A 79 -12.74 -5.01 -0.83
N ARG A 80 -12.91 -4.29 0.29
CA ARG A 80 -11.81 -4.02 1.23
C ARG A 80 -11.15 -5.31 1.71
N ASP A 81 -11.93 -6.35 2.02
CA ASP A 81 -11.43 -7.67 2.43
C ASP A 81 -10.61 -8.36 1.34
N ASP A 82 -10.96 -8.15 0.07
CA ASP A 82 -10.19 -8.67 -1.05
C ASP A 82 -8.82 -7.98 -1.13
N VAL A 83 -8.76 -6.67 -0.87
CA VAL A 83 -7.50 -5.92 -0.79
C VAL A 83 -6.65 -6.33 0.42
N VAL A 84 -7.27 -6.60 1.58
CA VAL A 84 -6.56 -7.19 2.74
C VAL A 84 -5.99 -8.57 2.39
N SER A 85 -6.73 -9.39 1.65
CA SER A 85 -6.27 -10.69 1.17
C SER A 85 -5.07 -10.54 0.22
N LEU A 86 -5.10 -9.56 -0.69
CA LEU A 86 -3.98 -9.23 -1.57
C LEU A 86 -2.74 -8.80 -0.79
N LEU A 87 -2.87 -7.89 0.18
CA LEU A 87 -1.76 -7.46 1.05
C LEU A 87 -1.16 -8.63 1.85
N THR A 88 -2.01 -9.53 2.33
CA THR A 88 -1.57 -10.74 3.04
C THR A 88 -0.82 -11.70 2.12
N ALA A 89 -1.29 -11.86 0.88
CA ALA A 89 -0.63 -12.70 -0.11
C ALA A 89 0.71 -12.12 -0.57
N ILE A 90 0.82 -10.79 -0.70
CA ILE A 90 2.09 -10.09 -0.95
C ILE A 90 3.07 -10.37 0.20
N TRP A 91 2.62 -10.26 1.46
CA TRP A 91 3.47 -10.50 2.63
C TRP A 91 4.04 -11.92 2.67
N ASN A 92 3.21 -12.93 2.38
CA ASN A 92 3.59 -14.34 2.54
C ASN A 92 4.26 -14.93 1.29
N GLY A 93 3.95 -14.40 0.10
CA GLY A 93 4.34 -15.01 -1.18
C GLY A 93 4.79 -14.02 -2.25
N GLY A 94 4.96 -12.74 -1.91
CA GLY A 94 5.38 -11.71 -2.87
C GLY A 94 4.48 -11.65 -4.10
N LYS A 95 5.10 -11.54 -5.28
CA LYS A 95 4.38 -11.41 -6.55
C LYS A 95 3.55 -12.64 -6.89
N SER A 96 4.08 -13.85 -6.63
CA SER A 96 3.36 -15.09 -6.96
C SER A 96 2.10 -15.26 -6.11
N GLY A 97 2.17 -14.90 -4.82
CA GLY A 97 1.00 -14.87 -3.93
C GLY A 97 -0.05 -13.86 -4.40
N PHE A 98 0.38 -12.65 -4.75
CA PHE A 98 -0.49 -11.61 -5.29
C PHE A 98 -1.24 -12.07 -6.56
N ASP A 99 -0.51 -12.60 -7.54
CA ASP A 99 -1.08 -13.06 -8.80
C ASP A 99 -2.05 -14.24 -8.60
N ALA A 100 -1.77 -15.12 -7.63
CA ALA A 100 -2.69 -16.21 -7.27
C ALA A 100 -4.04 -15.69 -6.74
N VAL A 101 -4.02 -14.68 -5.86
CA VAL A 101 -5.26 -14.06 -5.35
C VAL A 101 -6.02 -13.37 -6.49
N LEU A 102 -5.35 -12.61 -7.36
CA LEU A 102 -6.02 -12.01 -8.50
C LEU A 102 -6.68 -13.04 -9.41
N ARG A 103 -5.99 -14.14 -9.73
CA ARG A 103 -6.55 -15.23 -10.56
C ARG A 103 -7.79 -15.86 -9.93
N THR A 104 -7.77 -16.12 -8.62
CA THR A 104 -8.94 -16.69 -7.91
C THR A 104 -10.12 -15.73 -7.91
N ARG A 105 -9.88 -14.41 -7.80
CA ARG A 105 -10.93 -13.38 -7.84
C ARG A 105 -11.50 -13.16 -9.24
N VAL A 106 -10.67 -13.20 -10.28
CA VAL A 106 -11.12 -13.18 -11.69
C VAL A 106 -12.00 -14.39 -12.00
N ASN A 107 -11.67 -15.55 -11.44
CA ASN A 107 -12.45 -16.78 -11.61
C ASN A 107 -13.64 -16.89 -10.63
N SER A 108 -13.71 -16.00 -9.62
CA SER A 108 -14.79 -15.94 -8.64
C SER A 108 -15.22 -14.49 -8.42
N PRO A 109 -15.72 -13.79 -9.46
CA PRO A 109 -16.30 -12.47 -9.28
C PRO A 109 -17.47 -12.66 -8.33
N LYS A 110 -17.37 -12.11 -7.11
CA LYS A 110 -18.36 -12.29 -6.04
C LYS A 110 -19.73 -11.89 -6.56
N LYS A 111 -20.53 -12.89 -6.94
CA LYS A 111 -21.98 -12.80 -7.01
C LYS A 111 -22.49 -12.92 -5.57
N GLY A 112 -22.55 -11.79 -4.87
CA GLY A 112 -23.24 -11.66 -3.60
C GLY A 112 -22.55 -12.30 -2.39
N ALA A 113 -22.64 -11.60 -1.26
CA ALA A 113 -22.43 -12.20 0.05
C ALA A 113 -23.46 -13.31 0.27
N GLY A 114 -23.01 -14.54 0.56
CA GLY A 114 -23.89 -15.63 0.98
C GLY A 114 -23.31 -17.00 0.64
N GLY A 115 -22.94 -17.77 1.67
CA GLY A 115 -22.72 -19.21 1.52
C GLY A 115 -21.43 -19.76 2.13
N PHE A 116 -21.19 -19.55 3.43
CA PHE A 116 -20.48 -20.57 4.20
C PHE A 116 -21.52 -21.62 4.66
N SER A 117 -21.77 -22.62 3.81
CA SER A 117 -22.52 -23.82 4.21
C SER A 117 -21.52 -24.96 4.41
N TRP A 118 -20.85 -24.96 5.56
CA TRP A 118 -20.27 -26.19 6.10
C TRP A 118 -21.43 -27.00 6.69
N VAL A 119 -22.14 -27.72 5.82
CA VAL A 119 -22.93 -28.88 6.23
C VAL A 119 -22.05 -30.09 5.99
N LYS A 120 -21.81 -30.86 7.04
CA LYS A 120 -21.35 -32.23 6.94
C LYS A 120 -22.39 -33.07 7.69
N GLU A 121 -22.97 -34.01 6.95
CA GLU A 121 -23.85 -35.07 7.44
C GLU A 121 -23.17 -35.93 8.52
#